data_AF-A0A366HEL8-F1
#
_entry.id   AF-A0A366HEL8-F1
#
_cell.length_a   1.000
_cell.length_b   1.000
_cell.length_c   1.000
_cell.angle_alpha   90.00
_cell.angle_beta   90.00
_cell.angle_gamma   90.00
#
_symmetry.space_group_name_H-M   'P 1'
#
loop_
_entity.id
_entity.type
_entity.pdbx_description
1 polymer ?
#
loop_
_entity_poly.entity_id
_entity_poly.type
_entity_poly.pdbx_seq_one_letter_code
_entity_poly.pdbx_strand_id
1 'polypeptide(L)'
;MNQLMHLHLRTRMAIADLRRLFRMCPSATACLLASGVVAVVAGQEPLRSQEVPKGGPITEVAPVLRLIQQGQVPSDVPILLLNLDERHAPTQNEIAEILGILGKPLPASYQEGDAAAIFNELVNLLFRQRPLPEPLGETLVRVASSTTAAPLIRDYALQQMVYVWWREPRLPQREAIEKALWQAIKQPEREMAGSALLALARLFLPPRASSGLDGKPLTSLDVPESPDAAGRQVATVTSQEVSSEILKILRNKKSHPAVRVSAMRAGVMLGAPQLPEEALKIAADPQRELQLRMAAISAAGFVGNPDLTTKVLSKLSENPLLKPATDEALKMLGLRIKAENGQR
;
A
#
# COMPACT_ATOMS: atom_id res chain seq x y z
N MET A 1 14.51 -32.71 6.65
CA MET A 1 13.05 -32.52 6.88
C MET A 1 12.73 -31.67 8.11
N ASN A 2 13.45 -31.79 9.24
CA ASN A 2 13.15 -31.01 10.46
C ASN A 2 13.46 -29.50 10.43
N GLN A 3 14.40 -29.01 9.60
CA GLN A 3 14.74 -27.57 9.56
C GLN A 3 13.72 -26.70 8.79
N LEU A 4 13.10 -27.23 7.73
CA LEU A 4 12.05 -26.54 6.97
C LEU A 4 10.76 -26.39 7.79
N MET A 5 10.45 -27.37 8.65
CA MET A 5 9.29 -27.34 9.52
C MET A 5 9.46 -26.29 10.64
N HIS A 6 10.66 -26.14 11.20
CA HIS A 6 10.97 -25.09 12.18
C HIS A 6 10.93 -23.68 11.60
N LEU A 7 11.32 -23.49 10.34
CA LEU A 7 11.21 -22.20 9.67
C LEU A 7 9.73 -21.84 9.43
N HIS A 8 8.92 -22.78 8.93
CA HIS A 8 7.49 -22.57 8.73
C HIS A 8 6.70 -22.28 10.02
N LEU A 9 7.05 -22.96 11.12
CA LEU A 9 6.44 -22.72 12.44
C LEU A 9 6.81 -21.34 13.00
N ARG A 10 8.08 -20.89 12.82
CA ARG A 10 8.51 -19.54 13.24
C ARG A 10 7.82 -18.44 12.43
N THR A 11 7.66 -18.61 11.12
CA THR A 11 6.95 -17.63 10.27
C THR A 11 5.45 -17.57 10.59
N ARG A 12 4.82 -18.72 10.88
CA ARG A 12 3.40 -18.76 11.27
C ARG A 12 3.12 -18.15 12.64
N MET A 13 4.01 -18.37 13.63
CA MET A 13 3.93 -17.70 14.93
C MET A 13 4.14 -16.19 14.81
N ALA A 14 5.14 -15.74 14.06
CA ALA A 14 5.38 -14.32 13.81
C ALA A 14 4.17 -13.61 13.17
N ILE A 15 3.47 -14.27 12.23
CA ILE A 15 2.25 -13.74 11.59
C ILE A 15 1.07 -13.71 12.58
N ALA A 16 0.92 -14.71 13.45
CA ALA A 16 -0.14 -14.73 14.47
C ALA A 16 0.08 -13.68 15.58
N ASP A 17 1.32 -13.44 15.97
CA ASP A 17 1.67 -12.42 16.96
C ASP A 17 1.60 -11.00 16.37
N LEU A 18 1.94 -10.82 15.09
CA LEU A 18 1.63 -9.61 14.33
C LEU A 18 0.11 -9.34 14.29
N ARG A 19 -0.72 -10.37 14.11
CA ARG A 19 -2.19 -10.24 14.16
C ARG A 19 -2.70 -9.80 15.54
N ARG A 20 -2.03 -10.19 16.64
CA ARG A 20 -2.36 -9.72 18.00
C ARG A 20 -1.89 -8.29 18.26
N LEU A 21 -0.68 -7.93 17.85
CA LEU A 21 -0.14 -6.57 17.95
C LEU A 21 -1.01 -5.54 17.20
N PHE A 22 -1.51 -5.89 16.01
CA PHE A 22 -2.43 -5.02 15.25
C PHE A 22 -3.83 -4.89 15.88
N ARG A 23 -4.27 -5.83 16.72
CA ARG A 23 -5.56 -5.75 17.44
C ARG A 23 -5.48 -4.93 18.74
N MET A 24 -4.30 -4.77 19.34
CA MET A 24 -4.13 -4.15 20.65
C MET A 24 -3.77 -2.65 20.61
N CYS A 25 -3.55 -2.06 19.44
CA CYS A 25 -3.20 -0.65 19.29
C CYS A 25 -4.20 0.09 18.38
N PRO A 26 -5.31 0.62 18.91
CA PRO A 26 -6.22 1.48 18.14
C PRO A 26 -5.57 2.82 17.72
N SER A 27 -4.37 3.14 18.21
CA SER A 27 -3.59 4.32 17.82
C SER A 27 -2.59 4.09 16.68
N ALA A 28 -2.50 2.88 16.10
CA ALA A 28 -1.64 2.64 14.94
C ALA A 28 -2.08 3.45 13.69
N THR A 29 -3.31 3.95 13.69
CA THR A 29 -3.86 4.93 12.74
C THR A 29 -3.10 6.26 12.76
N ALA A 30 -2.48 6.64 13.88
CA ALA A 30 -1.67 7.87 13.97
C ALA A 30 -0.28 7.74 13.33
N CYS A 31 0.29 6.53 13.23
CA CYS A 31 1.51 6.30 12.43
C CYS A 31 1.22 6.13 10.93
N LEU A 32 -0.03 5.94 10.53
CA LEU A 32 -0.46 5.82 9.14
C LEU A 32 -0.68 7.18 8.44
N LEU A 33 -0.71 8.30 9.20
CA LEU A 33 -0.94 9.64 8.66
C LEU A 33 0.34 10.41 8.28
N ALA A 34 1.54 9.89 8.58
CA ALA A 34 2.80 10.53 8.19
C ALA A 34 3.24 10.24 6.74
N SER A 35 2.38 9.66 5.91
CA SER A 35 2.64 9.40 4.48
C SER A 35 1.53 9.89 3.54
N GLY A 36 0.56 10.65 4.06
CA GLY A 36 -0.41 11.38 3.25
C GLY A 36 -0.05 12.86 3.24
N VAL A 37 0.30 13.38 2.06
CA VAL A 37 0.50 14.82 1.76
C VAL A 37 1.78 15.44 2.33
N VAL A 38 2.87 15.38 1.57
CA VAL A 38 3.81 16.50 1.49
C VAL A 38 3.57 17.18 0.14
N ALA A 39 2.46 17.92 0.09
CA ALA A 39 2.33 19.05 -0.81
C ALA A 39 2.23 20.29 0.08
N VAL A 40 3.04 21.29 -0.26
CA VAL A 40 3.05 22.66 0.30
C VAL A 40 3.73 22.83 1.67
N VAL A 41 5.05 23.02 1.65
CA VAL A 41 5.69 24.08 2.46
C VAL A 41 6.74 24.76 1.59
N ALA A 42 6.28 25.71 0.77
CA ALA A 42 7.10 26.80 0.29
C ALA A 42 6.37 28.10 0.64
N GLY A 43 6.77 28.68 1.78
CA GLY A 43 6.58 30.07 2.18
C GLY A 43 5.18 30.67 2.12
N GLN A 44 4.45 30.65 3.23
CA GLN A 44 3.63 31.79 3.70
C GLN A 44 3.54 31.80 5.24
N GLU A 45 3.57 33.00 5.81
CA GLU A 45 3.55 33.33 7.25
C GLU A 45 2.27 32.87 7.99
N PRO A 46 2.30 32.77 9.34
CA PRO A 46 1.26 32.10 10.10
C PRO A 46 0.00 32.96 10.25
N LEU A 47 -1.13 32.50 9.70
CA LEU A 47 -2.44 33.06 10.00
C LEU A 47 -3.00 32.49 11.31
N ARG A 48 -3.48 33.42 12.14
CA ARG A 48 -4.07 33.25 13.46
C ARG A 48 -5.16 32.18 13.53
N SER A 49 -5.19 31.54 14.70
CA SER A 49 -6.22 30.65 15.24
C SER A 49 -7.65 31.13 14.97
N GLN A 50 -8.42 30.32 14.23
CA GLN A 50 -9.89 30.31 14.29
C GLN A 50 -10.37 28.91 14.68
N GLU A 51 -11.35 28.92 15.57
CA GLU A 51 -11.94 27.76 16.25
C GLU A 51 -12.59 26.78 15.26
N VAL A 52 -12.34 25.48 15.46
CA VAL A 52 -12.98 24.40 14.71
C VAL A 52 -14.40 24.19 15.27
N PRO A 53 -15.48 24.31 14.46
CA PRO A 53 -16.82 24.00 14.94
C PRO A 53 -17.00 22.49 15.11
N LYS A 54 -17.58 22.12 16.25
CA LYS A 54 -17.96 20.74 16.59
C LYS A 54 -19.18 20.29 15.78
N GLY A 55 -19.10 19.09 15.21
CA GLY A 55 -20.24 18.22 14.94
C GLY A 55 -20.99 18.45 13.61
N GLY A 56 -20.67 17.62 12.62
CA GLY A 56 -21.50 17.37 11.45
C GLY A 56 -21.13 16.01 10.84
N PRO A 57 -22.08 15.25 10.26
CA PRO A 57 -21.79 13.94 9.67
C PRO A 57 -20.90 14.12 8.44
N ILE A 58 -19.78 13.40 8.40
CA ILE A 58 -18.87 13.38 7.26
C ILE A 58 -19.48 12.45 6.20
N THR A 59 -20.24 13.03 5.28
CA THR A 59 -20.71 12.37 4.05
C THR A 59 -19.67 12.62 2.95
N GLU A 60 -18.61 11.81 2.90
CA GLU A 60 -17.64 11.85 1.79
C GLU A 60 -18.15 11.03 0.59
N VAL A 61 -19.15 11.59 -0.10
CA VAL A 61 -19.48 11.24 -1.51
C VAL A 61 -18.87 12.30 -2.46
N ALA A 62 -17.86 13.04 -1.97
CA ALA A 62 -17.67 14.44 -2.31
C ALA A 62 -16.86 14.79 -3.58
N PRO A 63 -15.88 14.01 -4.07
CA PRO A 63 -15.07 14.47 -5.22
C PRO A 63 -15.84 14.38 -6.56
N VAL A 64 -16.44 13.22 -6.84
CA VAL A 64 -17.14 12.95 -8.11
C VAL A 64 -18.42 13.79 -8.21
N LEU A 65 -19.20 13.90 -7.13
CA LEU A 65 -20.39 14.76 -7.10
C LEU A 65 -20.04 16.24 -7.29
N ARG A 66 -18.91 16.73 -6.77
CA ARG A 66 -18.44 18.10 -7.03
C ARG A 66 -18.08 18.30 -8.50
N LEU A 67 -17.37 17.36 -9.12
CA LEU A 67 -16.99 17.44 -10.53
C LEU A 67 -18.22 17.43 -11.46
N ILE A 68 -19.23 16.62 -11.12
CA ILE A 68 -20.51 16.59 -11.81
C ILE A 68 -21.26 17.92 -11.64
N GLN A 69 -21.31 18.47 -10.42
CA GLN A 69 -21.94 19.76 -10.13
C GLN A 69 -21.25 20.94 -10.82
N GLN A 70 -19.95 20.82 -11.11
CA GLN A 70 -19.15 21.82 -11.82
C GLN A 70 -19.21 21.69 -13.35
N GLY A 71 -19.90 20.68 -13.89
CA GLY A 71 -20.03 20.48 -15.34
C GLY A 71 -18.71 20.15 -16.05
N GLN A 72 -17.70 19.67 -15.30
CA GLN A 72 -16.34 19.41 -15.81
C GLN A 72 -16.11 17.97 -16.28
N VAL A 73 -17.17 17.17 -16.34
CA VAL A 73 -17.13 15.75 -16.73
C VAL A 73 -17.82 15.63 -18.09
N PRO A 74 -17.23 14.99 -19.12
CA PRO A 74 -17.87 14.73 -20.40
C PRO A 74 -19.21 14.02 -20.20
N SER A 75 -20.17 14.19 -21.11
CA SER A 75 -21.54 13.63 -21.03
C SER A 75 -21.64 12.14 -20.71
N ASP A 76 -20.55 11.38 -20.91
CA ASP A 76 -20.57 9.92 -20.98
C ASP A 76 -20.19 9.24 -19.65
N VAL A 77 -19.50 9.94 -18.74
CA VAL A 77 -19.00 9.40 -17.46
C VAL A 77 -19.94 9.69 -16.26
N PRO A 78 -20.64 10.85 -16.17
CA PRO A 78 -21.59 11.16 -15.11
C PRO A 78 -22.77 10.22 -15.09
N ILE A 79 -23.28 9.75 -16.23
CA ILE A 79 -24.49 8.91 -16.26
C ILE A 79 -24.22 7.57 -15.57
N LEU A 80 -23.04 6.99 -15.78
CA LEU A 80 -22.61 5.78 -15.06
C LEU A 80 -22.39 6.06 -13.57
N LEU A 81 -21.68 7.14 -13.22
CA LEU A 81 -21.37 7.44 -11.80
C LEU A 81 -22.56 7.98 -10.99
N LEU A 82 -23.55 8.61 -11.64
CA LEU A 82 -24.78 9.14 -11.01
C LEU A 82 -25.85 8.07 -10.80
N ASN A 83 -25.91 7.05 -11.68
CA ASN A 83 -26.88 5.97 -11.58
C ASN A 83 -26.43 4.82 -10.69
N LEU A 84 -25.14 4.76 -10.33
CA LEU A 84 -24.58 3.77 -9.43
C LEU A 84 -24.77 4.21 -7.97
N ASP A 85 -26.04 4.34 -7.55
CA ASP A 85 -26.41 4.23 -6.14
C ASP A 85 -25.79 2.93 -5.60
N GLU A 86 -25.36 2.91 -4.34
CA GLU A 86 -24.69 1.75 -3.70
C GLU A 86 -25.51 0.45 -3.77
N ARG A 87 -26.77 0.55 -4.19
CA ARG A 87 -27.78 -0.51 -4.27
C ARG A 87 -27.94 -1.16 -5.64
N HIS A 88 -27.37 -0.63 -6.73
CA HIS A 88 -27.47 -1.26 -8.06
C HIS A 88 -26.11 -1.81 -8.52
N ALA A 89 -26.08 -3.12 -8.81
CA ALA A 89 -24.96 -3.72 -9.50
C ALA A 89 -24.97 -3.31 -10.98
N PRO A 90 -23.84 -2.85 -11.56
CA PRO A 90 -23.75 -2.52 -12.97
C PRO A 90 -24.07 -3.74 -13.84
N THR A 91 -24.82 -3.48 -14.91
CA THR A 91 -25.11 -4.43 -15.99
C THR A 91 -23.85 -4.78 -16.78
N GLN A 92 -23.92 -5.84 -17.60
CA GLN A 92 -22.78 -6.23 -18.45
C GLN A 92 -22.36 -5.15 -19.46
N ASN A 93 -23.33 -4.37 -19.96
CA ASN A 93 -23.03 -3.26 -20.86
C ASN A 93 -22.28 -2.14 -20.12
N GLU A 94 -22.73 -1.78 -18.91
CA GLU A 94 -22.05 -0.78 -18.08
C GLU A 94 -20.65 -1.25 -17.68
N ILE A 95 -20.47 -2.53 -17.35
CA ILE A 95 -19.14 -3.11 -17.09
C ILE A 95 -18.23 -2.95 -18.32
N ALA A 96 -18.72 -3.24 -19.52
CA ALA A 96 -17.96 -3.09 -20.76
C ALA A 96 -17.61 -1.62 -21.04
N GLU A 97 -18.54 -0.70 -20.79
CA GLU A 97 -18.30 0.75 -20.91
C GLU A 97 -17.25 1.23 -19.93
N ILE A 98 -17.35 0.85 -18.64
CA ILE A 98 -16.36 1.20 -17.62
C ILE A 98 -14.97 0.68 -18.01
N LEU A 99 -14.86 -0.58 -18.45
CA LEU A 99 -13.59 -1.15 -18.92
C LEU A 99 -13.05 -0.41 -20.16
N GLY A 100 -13.94 0.03 -21.06
CA GLY A 100 -13.60 0.85 -22.21
C GLY A 100 -13.06 2.24 -21.83
N ILE A 101 -13.63 2.86 -20.79
CA ILE A 101 -13.17 4.14 -20.24
C ILE A 101 -11.79 3.98 -19.58
N LEU A 102 -11.63 2.99 -18.69
CA LEU A 102 -10.36 2.71 -18.01
C LEU A 102 -9.22 2.41 -18.99
N GLY A 103 -9.53 1.79 -20.13
CA GLY A 103 -8.55 1.44 -21.16
C GLY A 103 -8.07 2.60 -22.04
N LYS A 104 -8.71 3.77 -21.97
CA LYS A 104 -8.39 4.95 -22.79
C LYS A 104 -7.69 6.02 -21.95
N PRO A 105 -6.86 6.89 -22.58
CA PRO A 105 -6.39 8.09 -21.90
C PRO A 105 -7.60 8.91 -21.45
N LEU A 106 -7.60 9.33 -20.18
CA LEU A 106 -8.62 10.27 -19.70
C LEU A 106 -8.45 11.61 -20.44
N PRO A 107 -9.54 12.33 -20.74
CA PRO A 107 -9.51 13.64 -21.38
C PRO A 107 -8.48 14.59 -20.75
N ALA A 108 -7.71 15.29 -21.59
CA ALA A 108 -6.68 16.24 -21.14
C ALA A 108 -7.23 17.43 -20.35
N SER A 109 -8.54 17.66 -20.39
CA SER A 109 -9.23 18.69 -19.61
C SER A 109 -9.32 18.38 -18.11
N TYR A 110 -9.13 17.11 -17.72
CA TYR A 110 -9.16 16.75 -16.31
C TYR A 110 -7.87 17.13 -15.59
N GLN A 111 -8.01 17.70 -14.40
CA GLN A 111 -6.88 17.77 -13.46
C GLN A 111 -6.47 16.35 -13.07
N GLU A 112 -5.17 16.11 -12.88
CA GLU A 112 -4.62 14.77 -12.64
C GLU A 112 -5.23 14.11 -11.38
N GLY A 113 -5.52 14.90 -10.35
CA GLY A 113 -6.19 14.42 -9.12
C GLY A 113 -7.62 13.94 -9.35
N ASP A 114 -8.38 14.65 -10.18
CA ASP A 114 -9.78 14.30 -10.50
C ASP A 114 -9.84 13.06 -11.37
N ALA A 115 -8.95 12.98 -12.36
CA ALA A 115 -8.76 11.80 -13.20
C ALA A 115 -8.46 10.55 -12.36
N ALA A 116 -7.59 10.68 -11.34
CA ALA A 116 -7.25 9.60 -10.43
C ALA A 116 -8.41 9.19 -9.51
N ALA A 117 -9.18 10.16 -9.00
CA ALA A 117 -10.37 9.88 -8.21
C ALA A 117 -11.41 9.08 -9.02
N ILE A 118 -11.69 9.54 -10.25
CA ILE A 118 -12.61 8.84 -11.18
C ILE A 118 -12.11 7.42 -11.47
N PHE A 119 -10.81 7.26 -11.77
CA PHE A 119 -10.22 5.94 -12.03
C PHE A 119 -10.44 4.98 -10.85
N ASN A 120 -10.20 5.43 -9.61
CA ASN A 120 -10.41 4.61 -8.42
C ASN A 120 -11.87 4.23 -8.22
N GLU A 121 -12.81 5.16 -8.39
CA GLU A 121 -14.23 4.86 -8.23
C GLU A 121 -14.71 3.82 -9.25
N LEU A 122 -14.31 3.98 -10.52
CA LEU A 122 -14.62 3.02 -11.57
C LEU A 122 -14.03 1.63 -11.26
N VAL A 123 -12.79 1.56 -10.79
CA VAL A 123 -12.18 0.29 -10.38
C VAL A 123 -12.88 -0.31 -9.16
N ASN A 124 -13.26 0.50 -8.17
CA ASN A 124 -14.01 0.06 -6.98
C ASN A 124 -15.36 -0.54 -7.37
N LEU A 125 -16.07 0.05 -8.33
CA LEU A 125 -17.33 -0.47 -8.87
C LEU A 125 -17.14 -1.85 -9.52
N LEU A 126 -16.06 -2.03 -10.30
CA LEU A 126 -15.73 -3.33 -10.87
C LEU A 126 -15.34 -4.36 -9.80
N PHE A 127 -14.70 -3.95 -8.71
CA PHE A 127 -14.40 -4.83 -7.59
C PHE A 127 -15.64 -5.33 -6.84
N ARG A 128 -16.78 -4.62 -6.91
CA ARG A 128 -18.05 -5.10 -6.31
C ARG A 128 -18.65 -6.29 -7.05
N GLN A 129 -18.25 -6.54 -8.30
CA GLN A 129 -18.82 -7.62 -9.11
C GLN A 129 -18.38 -8.99 -8.61
N ARG A 130 -19.29 -9.97 -8.66
CA ARG A 130 -19.01 -11.39 -8.39
C ARG A 130 -19.63 -12.24 -9.52
N PRO A 131 -18.81 -12.87 -10.38
CA PRO A 131 -17.34 -12.88 -10.42
C PRO A 131 -16.74 -11.52 -10.82
N LEU A 132 -15.41 -11.37 -10.69
CA LEU A 132 -14.73 -10.19 -11.25
C LEU A 132 -14.93 -10.12 -12.76
N PRO A 133 -15.01 -8.92 -13.35
CA PRO A 133 -15.03 -8.77 -14.79
C PRO A 133 -13.73 -9.32 -15.37
N GLU A 134 -13.85 -10.29 -16.26
CA GLU A 134 -12.72 -11.00 -16.86
C GLU A 134 -11.65 -10.06 -17.46
N PRO A 135 -12.00 -8.97 -18.17
CA PRO A 135 -11.00 -8.08 -18.78
C PRO A 135 -10.34 -7.10 -17.80
N LEU A 136 -10.71 -7.08 -16.52
CA LEU A 136 -10.19 -6.10 -15.56
C LEU A 136 -8.68 -6.24 -15.36
N GLY A 137 -8.17 -7.45 -15.17
CA GLY A 137 -6.74 -7.69 -15.00
C GLY A 137 -5.92 -7.21 -16.19
N GLU A 138 -6.35 -7.58 -17.40
CA GLU A 138 -5.70 -7.15 -18.65
C GLU A 138 -5.73 -5.64 -18.82
N THR A 139 -6.84 -5.01 -18.45
CA THR A 139 -7.02 -3.56 -18.50
C THR A 139 -6.05 -2.85 -17.56
N LEU A 140 -5.91 -3.29 -16.31
CA LEU A 140 -4.95 -2.70 -15.38
C LEU A 140 -3.51 -2.88 -15.85
N VAL A 141 -3.16 -4.07 -16.38
CA VAL A 141 -1.81 -4.33 -16.93
C VAL A 141 -1.49 -3.41 -18.10
N ARG A 142 -2.46 -3.23 -19.01
CA ARG A 142 -2.34 -2.32 -20.14
C ARG A 142 -2.19 -0.86 -19.68
N VAL A 143 -2.98 -0.41 -18.73
CA VAL A 143 -2.91 0.96 -18.19
C VAL A 143 -1.56 1.21 -17.53
N ALA A 144 -1.11 0.33 -16.62
CA ALA A 144 0.17 0.49 -15.93
C ALA A 144 1.37 0.57 -16.89
N SER A 145 1.30 -0.21 -17.98
CA SER A 145 2.34 -0.28 -19.00
C SER A 145 2.25 0.82 -20.06
N SER A 146 1.17 1.61 -20.06
CA SER A 146 0.94 2.64 -21.09
C SER A 146 1.94 3.79 -20.96
N THR A 147 2.50 4.22 -22.10
CA THR A 147 3.33 5.43 -22.18
C THR A 147 2.52 6.71 -22.35
N THR A 148 1.22 6.59 -22.66
CA THR A 148 0.31 7.72 -22.89
C THR A 148 -0.58 8.01 -21.68
N ALA A 149 -0.71 7.06 -20.75
CA ALA A 149 -1.43 7.27 -19.50
C ALA A 149 -0.62 8.17 -18.55
N ALA A 150 -1.31 9.05 -17.82
CA ALA A 150 -0.69 9.90 -16.82
C ALA A 150 0.03 9.07 -15.74
N PRO A 151 1.21 9.51 -15.24
CA PRO A 151 1.98 8.76 -14.24
C PRO A 151 1.17 8.34 -13.01
N LEU A 152 0.30 9.23 -12.49
CA LEU A 152 -0.54 8.93 -11.33
C LEU A 152 -1.54 7.80 -11.62
N ILE A 153 -2.19 7.80 -12.79
CA ILE A 153 -3.13 6.74 -13.20
C ILE A 153 -2.44 5.38 -13.31
N ARG A 154 -1.22 5.36 -13.85
CA ARG A 154 -0.41 4.15 -13.94
C ARG A 154 -0.05 3.60 -12.56
N ASP A 155 0.25 4.50 -11.62
CA ASP A 155 0.53 4.14 -10.23
C ASP A 155 -0.70 3.52 -9.56
N TYR A 156 -1.88 4.13 -9.70
CA TYR A 156 -3.13 3.56 -9.20
C TYR A 156 -3.42 2.18 -9.81
N ALA A 157 -3.21 1.99 -11.11
CA ALA A 157 -3.38 0.69 -11.74
C ALA A 157 -2.48 -0.39 -11.07
N LEU A 158 -1.21 -0.07 -10.79
CA LEU A 158 -0.30 -0.98 -10.08
C LEU A 158 -0.77 -1.30 -8.66
N GLN A 159 -1.29 -0.31 -7.93
CA GLN A 159 -1.79 -0.51 -6.57
C GLN A 159 -2.98 -1.48 -6.52
N GLN A 160 -3.84 -1.47 -7.54
CA GLN A 160 -5.08 -2.27 -7.58
C GLN A 160 -4.86 -3.71 -8.06
N MET A 161 -3.77 -3.98 -8.80
CA MET A 161 -3.46 -5.28 -9.37
C MET A 161 -3.44 -6.44 -8.36
N VAL A 162 -2.99 -6.21 -7.13
CA VAL A 162 -2.93 -7.27 -6.10
C VAL A 162 -4.32 -7.81 -5.75
N TYR A 163 -5.34 -6.94 -5.73
CA TYR A 163 -6.70 -7.35 -5.41
C TYR A 163 -7.34 -8.15 -6.55
N VAL A 164 -6.96 -7.84 -7.81
CA VAL A 164 -7.34 -8.67 -8.96
C VAL A 164 -6.63 -10.02 -8.88
N TRP A 165 -5.33 -10.04 -8.57
CA TRP A 165 -4.54 -11.27 -8.50
C TRP A 165 -5.12 -12.32 -7.54
N TRP A 166 -5.60 -11.92 -6.35
CA TRP A 166 -6.24 -12.85 -5.40
C TRP A 166 -7.56 -13.44 -5.87
N ARG A 167 -8.25 -12.77 -6.78
CA ARG A 167 -9.58 -13.14 -7.26
C ARG A 167 -9.55 -13.69 -8.69
N GLU A 168 -8.39 -13.70 -9.33
CA GLU A 168 -8.19 -14.13 -10.70
C GLU A 168 -7.93 -15.65 -10.75
N PRO A 169 -8.88 -16.45 -11.26
CA PRO A 169 -8.67 -17.89 -11.39
C PRO A 169 -7.63 -18.25 -12.46
N ARG A 170 -7.50 -17.45 -13.53
CA ARG A 170 -6.67 -17.79 -14.70
C ARG A 170 -5.19 -17.56 -14.39
N LEU A 171 -4.38 -18.63 -14.48
CA LEU A 171 -2.94 -18.56 -14.26
C LEU A 171 -2.22 -17.57 -15.18
N PRO A 172 -2.47 -17.53 -16.51
CA PRO A 172 -1.77 -16.59 -17.39
C PRO A 172 -1.99 -15.13 -17.03
N GLN A 173 -3.20 -14.78 -16.55
CA GLN A 173 -3.51 -13.41 -16.14
C GLN A 173 -2.85 -13.05 -14.81
N ARG A 174 -2.74 -14.00 -13.87
CA ARG A 174 -1.95 -13.83 -12.64
C ARG A 174 -0.48 -13.59 -12.94
N GLU A 175 0.10 -14.39 -13.83
CA GLU A 175 1.48 -14.23 -14.30
C GLU A 175 1.70 -12.87 -14.99
N ALA A 176 0.73 -12.41 -15.79
CA ALA A 176 0.80 -11.10 -16.42
C ALA A 176 0.82 -9.97 -15.39
N ILE A 177 0.01 -10.06 -14.34
CA ILE A 177 0.01 -9.10 -13.22
C ILE A 177 1.35 -9.12 -12.50
N GLU A 178 1.84 -10.30 -12.10
CA GLU A 178 3.13 -10.44 -11.41
C GLU A 178 4.28 -9.88 -12.25
N LYS A 179 4.29 -10.19 -13.55
CA LYS A 179 5.28 -9.67 -14.49
C LYS A 179 5.21 -8.15 -14.60
N ALA A 180 4.02 -7.56 -14.70
CA ALA A 180 3.86 -6.10 -14.76
C ALA A 180 4.40 -5.41 -13.50
N LEU A 181 4.05 -5.94 -12.32
CA LEU A 181 4.56 -5.44 -11.04
C LEU A 181 6.09 -5.60 -10.95
N TRP A 182 6.63 -6.76 -11.37
CA TRP A 182 8.07 -7.01 -11.36
C TRP A 182 8.84 -6.07 -12.28
N GLN A 183 8.32 -5.78 -13.48
CA GLN A 183 8.94 -4.83 -14.40
C GLN A 183 8.93 -3.40 -13.86
N ALA A 184 7.88 -3.00 -13.13
CA ALA A 184 7.81 -1.68 -12.52
C ALA A 184 8.87 -1.49 -11.41
N ILE A 185 9.14 -2.51 -10.58
CA ILE A 185 10.19 -2.39 -9.54
C ILE A 185 11.62 -2.34 -10.10
N LYS A 186 11.81 -2.76 -11.37
CA LYS A 186 13.11 -2.67 -12.08
C LYS A 186 13.47 -1.26 -12.53
N GLN A 187 12.59 -0.28 -12.30
CA GLN A 187 12.82 1.13 -12.57
C GLN A 187 12.74 1.93 -11.26
N PRO A 188 13.63 1.67 -10.28
CA PRO A 188 13.54 2.22 -8.92
C PRO A 188 13.75 3.75 -8.85
N GLU A 189 14.18 4.39 -9.93
CA GLU A 189 14.22 5.84 -10.11
C GLU A 189 12.84 6.46 -10.36
N ARG A 190 11.84 5.66 -10.75
CA ARG A 190 10.45 6.09 -10.97
C ARG A 190 9.63 5.86 -9.71
N GLU A 191 8.88 6.87 -9.27
CA GLU A 191 8.08 6.80 -8.04
C GLU A 191 7.15 5.58 -7.98
N MET A 192 6.55 5.23 -9.11
CA MET A 192 5.62 4.09 -9.24
C MET A 192 6.21 2.72 -8.88
N ALA A 193 7.54 2.58 -8.88
CA ALA A 193 8.20 1.37 -8.41
C ALA A 193 7.86 1.08 -6.94
N GLY A 194 7.60 2.11 -6.13
CA GLY A 194 7.21 1.96 -4.73
C GLY A 194 5.85 1.25 -4.59
N SER A 195 4.85 1.65 -5.37
CA SER A 195 3.52 1.03 -5.36
C SER A 195 3.56 -0.40 -5.86
N ALA A 196 4.32 -0.66 -6.92
CA ALA A 196 4.53 -2.03 -7.43
C ALA A 196 5.19 -2.93 -6.38
N LEU A 197 6.16 -2.41 -5.62
CA LEU A 197 6.84 -3.16 -4.58
C LEU A 197 5.92 -3.50 -3.41
N LEU A 198 5.07 -2.56 -3.00
CA LEU A 198 4.05 -2.80 -1.98
C LEU A 198 3.00 -3.82 -2.46
N ALA A 199 2.60 -3.75 -3.74
CA ALA A 199 1.67 -4.73 -4.33
C ALA A 199 2.29 -6.13 -4.38
N LEU A 200 3.55 -6.28 -4.81
CA LEU A 200 4.27 -7.57 -4.79
C LEU A 200 4.38 -8.13 -3.37
N ALA A 201 4.74 -7.29 -2.39
CA ALA A 201 4.83 -7.74 -1.01
C ALA A 201 3.49 -8.24 -0.46
N ARG A 202 2.37 -7.64 -0.90
CA ARG A 202 1.02 -8.07 -0.51
C ARG A 202 0.65 -9.44 -1.08
N LEU A 203 1.22 -9.90 -2.18
CA LEU A 203 0.93 -11.23 -2.74
C LEU A 203 1.20 -12.37 -1.73
N PHE A 204 2.17 -12.16 -0.84
CA PHE A 204 2.59 -13.14 0.18
C PHE A 204 1.91 -12.96 1.54
N LEU A 205 1.02 -11.98 1.65
CA LEU A 205 0.26 -11.74 2.87
C LEU A 205 -1.14 -12.32 2.73
N PRO A 206 -1.78 -12.71 3.85
CA PRO A 206 -3.18 -13.04 3.82
C PRO A 206 -3.98 -11.81 3.39
N PRO A 207 -5.11 -12.04 2.72
CA PRO A 207 -6.00 -10.96 2.40
C PRO A 207 -6.43 -10.11 3.57
N ARG A 208 -6.16 -8.82 3.46
CA ARG A 208 -6.75 -7.83 4.35
C ARG A 208 -7.95 -7.24 3.64
N ALA A 209 -9.10 -7.24 4.31
CA ALA A 209 -10.15 -6.30 3.97
C ALA A 209 -9.51 -4.90 4.02
N SER A 210 -9.54 -4.17 2.90
CA SER A 210 -9.22 -2.75 2.93
C SER A 210 -10.30 -2.07 3.76
N SER A 211 -9.92 -1.23 4.71
CA SER A 211 -10.86 -0.42 5.49
C SER A 211 -10.83 1.01 4.98
N GLY A 212 -11.99 1.67 4.94
CA GLY A 212 -12.14 3.06 4.59
C GLY A 212 -11.61 3.93 5.72
N LEU A 213 -11.56 5.24 5.47
CA LEU A 213 -11.22 6.21 6.51
C LEU A 213 -12.20 6.18 7.70
N ASP A 214 -13.41 5.66 7.47
CA ASP A 214 -14.45 5.41 8.48
C ASP A 214 -14.27 4.08 9.25
N GLY A 215 -13.21 3.32 8.95
CA GLY A 215 -12.94 2.02 9.56
C GLY A 215 -13.82 0.88 9.04
N LYS A 216 -14.80 1.15 8.18
CA LYS A 216 -15.60 0.09 7.54
C LYS A 216 -14.79 -0.58 6.44
N PRO A 217 -14.96 -1.88 6.19
CA PRO A 217 -14.32 -2.49 5.02
C PRO A 217 -14.74 -1.74 3.74
N LEU A 218 -13.80 -1.12 3.00
CA LEU A 218 -13.99 -0.58 1.63
C LEU A 218 -14.53 -1.63 0.69
N THR A 219 -14.34 -2.88 1.08
CA THR A 219 -14.93 -4.04 0.45
C THR A 219 -15.40 -4.98 1.56
N SER A 220 -16.66 -5.43 1.50
CA SER A 220 -17.04 -6.77 1.99
C SER A 220 -16.39 -7.79 1.06
N LEU A 221 -15.06 -7.77 1.01
CA LEU A 221 -14.25 -8.77 0.38
C LEU A 221 -14.41 -9.98 1.29
N ASP A 222 -15.38 -10.85 0.97
CA ASP A 222 -15.30 -12.26 1.35
C ASP A 222 -14.08 -12.81 0.62
N VAL A 223 -12.89 -12.44 1.08
CA VAL A 223 -11.69 -13.06 0.57
C VAL A 223 -11.65 -14.43 1.22
N PRO A 224 -11.52 -15.52 0.44
CA PRO A 224 -11.35 -16.83 1.03
C PRO A 224 -10.24 -16.78 2.08
N GLU A 225 -10.51 -17.37 3.25
CA GLU A 225 -9.54 -17.50 4.33
C GLU A 225 -8.26 -18.15 3.81
N SER A 226 -7.16 -17.38 3.81
CA SER A 226 -5.77 -17.81 3.55
C SER A 226 -5.52 -18.63 2.26
N PRO A 227 -4.48 -18.29 1.46
CA PRO A 227 -4.12 -19.04 0.25
C PRO A 227 -3.69 -20.51 0.45
N ASP A 228 -3.79 -21.05 1.67
CA ASP A 228 -3.14 -22.29 2.09
C ASP A 228 -4.13 -23.47 2.22
N ALA A 229 -5.46 -23.23 2.30
CA ALA A 229 -6.42 -24.30 2.63
C ALA A 229 -6.85 -25.16 1.42
N ALA A 230 -6.63 -24.68 0.18
CA ALA A 230 -7.07 -25.37 -1.04
C ALA A 230 -5.97 -25.58 -2.11
N GLY A 231 -4.71 -25.24 -1.78
CA GLY A 231 -3.53 -25.67 -2.55
C GLY A 231 -3.37 -25.15 -3.98
N ARG A 232 -3.80 -23.93 -4.34
CA ARG A 232 -3.71 -23.49 -5.76
C ARG A 232 -3.52 -21.99 -6.06
N GLN A 233 -2.91 -21.23 -5.16
CA GLN A 233 -2.57 -19.81 -5.42
C GLN A 233 -1.16 -19.46 -4.93
N VAL A 234 -0.15 -19.92 -5.66
CA VAL A 234 1.25 -19.56 -5.41
C VAL A 234 1.68 -18.57 -6.48
N ALA A 235 2.19 -17.41 -6.05
CA ALA A 235 2.84 -16.47 -6.97
C ALA A 235 4.04 -17.16 -7.65
N THR A 236 4.23 -16.88 -8.93
CA THR A 236 5.41 -17.36 -9.68
C THR A 236 6.69 -16.72 -9.17
N VAL A 237 6.62 -15.46 -8.73
CA VAL A 237 7.72 -14.82 -8.01
C VAL A 237 7.73 -15.26 -6.55
N THR A 238 8.92 -15.49 -6.00
CA THR A 238 9.08 -15.90 -4.60
C THR A 238 9.25 -14.70 -3.66
N SER A 239 8.87 -14.88 -2.39
CA SER A 239 9.11 -13.85 -1.35
C SER A 239 10.59 -13.55 -1.16
N GLN A 240 11.46 -14.53 -1.42
CA GLN A 240 12.91 -14.39 -1.35
C GLN A 240 13.45 -13.52 -2.50
N GLU A 241 12.94 -13.68 -3.71
CA GLU A 241 13.30 -12.83 -4.85
C GLU A 241 12.88 -11.37 -4.60
N VAL A 242 11.66 -11.15 -4.11
CA VAL A 242 11.18 -9.81 -3.76
C VAL A 242 12.02 -9.21 -2.62
N SER A 243 12.35 -9.99 -1.59
CA SER A 243 13.21 -9.56 -0.48
C SER A 243 14.63 -9.19 -0.94
N SER A 244 15.19 -9.95 -1.87
CA SER A 244 16.50 -9.63 -2.48
C SER A 244 16.45 -8.30 -3.23
N GLU A 245 15.39 -8.06 -4.00
CA GLU A 245 15.23 -6.82 -4.76
C GLU A 245 15.01 -5.61 -3.84
N ILE A 246 14.25 -5.76 -2.76
CA ILE A 246 14.07 -4.73 -1.71
C ILE A 246 15.43 -4.26 -1.20
N LEU A 247 16.33 -5.18 -0.87
CA LEU A 247 17.66 -4.83 -0.35
C LEU A 247 18.53 -4.12 -1.39
N LYS A 248 18.44 -4.50 -2.67
CA LYS A 248 19.12 -3.78 -3.75
C LYS A 248 18.61 -2.35 -3.87
N ILE A 249 17.28 -2.15 -3.82
CA ILE A 249 16.65 -0.83 -3.90
C ILE A 249 17.09 0.07 -2.74
N LEU A 250 17.07 -0.46 -1.51
CA LEU A 250 17.49 0.25 -0.29
C LEU A 250 18.95 0.73 -0.35
N ARG A 251 19.84 -0.12 -0.88
CA ARG A 251 21.28 0.18 -1.00
C ARG A 251 21.59 1.15 -2.15
N ASN A 252 20.79 1.11 -3.22
CA ASN A 252 21.00 1.94 -4.39
C ASN A 252 20.64 3.41 -4.12
N LYS A 253 21.66 4.28 -4.08
CA LYS A 253 21.50 5.72 -3.89
C LYS A 253 20.78 6.42 -5.06
N LYS A 254 20.73 5.80 -6.24
CA LYS A 254 20.00 6.33 -7.40
C LYS A 254 18.50 6.02 -7.35
N SER A 255 18.06 5.11 -6.46
CA SER A 255 16.64 4.85 -6.25
C SER A 255 15.95 6.09 -5.69
N HIS A 256 14.74 6.35 -6.17
CA HIS A 256 13.93 7.47 -5.70
C HIS A 256 13.73 7.37 -4.17
N PRO A 257 13.83 8.48 -3.40
CA PRO A 257 13.70 8.43 -1.94
C PRO A 257 12.38 7.78 -1.48
N ALA A 258 11.26 8.12 -2.11
CA ALA A 258 9.96 7.53 -1.79
C ALA A 258 9.92 6.01 -2.08
N VAL A 259 10.59 5.55 -3.13
CA VAL A 259 10.69 4.11 -3.46
C VAL A 259 11.49 3.37 -2.39
N ARG A 260 12.57 3.97 -1.87
CA ARG A 260 13.34 3.38 -0.76
C ARG A 260 12.52 3.30 0.54
N VAL A 261 11.67 4.29 0.83
CA VAL A 261 10.72 4.21 1.95
C VAL A 261 9.71 3.07 1.75
N SER A 262 9.14 2.96 0.54
CA SER A 262 8.24 1.85 0.19
C SER A 262 8.94 0.48 0.26
N ALA A 263 10.21 0.40 -0.12
CA ALA A 263 11.02 -0.81 -0.01
C ALA A 263 11.24 -1.22 1.45
N MET A 264 11.51 -0.26 2.33
CA MET A 264 11.60 -0.51 3.77
C MET A 264 10.30 -1.13 4.30
N ARG A 265 9.15 -0.55 3.93
CA ARG A 265 7.83 -1.05 4.33
C ARG A 265 7.53 -2.44 3.76
N ALA A 266 7.81 -2.66 2.47
CA ALA A 266 7.64 -3.96 1.83
C ALA A 266 8.54 -5.03 2.49
N GLY A 267 9.76 -4.66 2.89
CA GLY A 267 10.66 -5.56 3.62
C GLY A 267 10.07 -5.99 4.96
N VAL A 268 9.51 -5.04 5.72
CA VAL A 268 8.86 -5.33 7.02
C VAL A 268 7.69 -6.27 6.81
N MET A 269 6.87 -6.03 5.77
CA MET A 269 5.72 -6.88 5.42
C MET A 269 6.14 -8.33 5.14
N LEU A 270 7.26 -8.53 4.43
CA LEU A 270 7.76 -9.86 4.09
C LEU A 270 8.57 -10.53 5.20
N GLY A 271 8.95 -9.79 6.25
CA GLY A 271 9.92 -10.27 7.23
C GLY A 271 11.28 -10.55 6.56
N ALA A 272 11.71 -9.68 5.63
CA ALA A 272 12.92 -9.89 4.84
C ALA A 272 14.15 -10.12 5.76
N PRO A 273 14.86 -11.25 5.66
CA PRO A 273 15.83 -11.68 6.69
C PRO A 273 16.97 -10.69 6.99
N GLN A 274 17.45 -9.96 5.98
CA GLN A 274 18.57 -9.02 6.13
C GLN A 274 18.10 -7.58 6.42
N LEU A 275 16.78 -7.34 6.43
CA LEU A 275 16.24 -6.01 6.66
C LEU A 275 16.60 -5.43 8.04
N PRO A 276 16.59 -6.19 9.16
CA PRO A 276 16.97 -5.65 10.47
C PRO A 276 18.31 -4.91 10.46
N GLU A 277 19.34 -5.56 9.93
CA GLU A 277 20.69 -4.98 9.89
C GLU A 277 20.77 -3.81 8.92
N GLU A 278 20.15 -3.93 7.74
CA GLU A 278 20.13 -2.86 6.74
C GLU A 278 19.39 -1.62 7.26
N ALA A 279 18.27 -1.81 7.95
CA ALA A 279 17.49 -0.74 8.57
C ALA A 279 18.31 0.01 9.63
N LEU A 280 19.04 -0.69 10.49
CA LEU A 280 19.92 -0.03 11.46
C LEU A 280 21.07 0.73 10.81
N LYS A 281 21.67 0.20 9.73
CA LYS A 281 22.70 0.90 8.95
C LYS A 281 22.15 2.20 8.35
N ILE A 282 20.96 2.14 7.73
CA ILE A 282 20.31 3.30 7.11
C ILE A 282 19.91 4.34 8.17
N ALA A 283 19.35 3.90 9.31
CA ALA A 283 18.97 4.80 10.41
C ALA A 283 20.17 5.58 10.95
N ALA A 284 21.31 4.90 11.10
CA ALA A 284 22.54 5.47 11.65
C ALA A 284 23.31 6.37 10.69
N ASP A 285 23.09 6.26 9.37
CA ASP A 285 23.82 7.01 8.36
C ASP A 285 23.28 8.47 8.25
N PRO A 286 24.04 9.50 8.69
CA PRO A 286 23.59 10.88 8.65
C PRO A 286 23.51 11.45 7.22
N GLN A 287 24.11 10.78 6.23
CA GLN A 287 24.05 11.17 4.82
C GLN A 287 22.76 10.71 4.13
N ARG A 288 21.89 9.96 4.82
CA ARG A 288 20.59 9.53 4.29
C ARG A 288 19.51 10.56 4.57
N GLU A 289 18.54 10.59 3.67
CA GLU A 289 17.38 11.46 3.76
C GLU A 289 16.61 11.18 5.07
N LEU A 290 16.19 12.24 5.76
CA LEU A 290 15.54 12.15 7.07
C LEU A 290 14.35 11.17 7.07
N GLN A 291 13.50 11.24 6.05
CA GLN A 291 12.33 10.36 5.89
C GLN A 291 12.73 8.88 5.80
N LEU A 292 13.80 8.57 5.06
CA LEU A 292 14.29 7.20 4.92
C LEU A 292 14.88 6.69 6.24
N ARG A 293 15.58 7.55 6.99
CA ARG A 293 16.11 7.22 8.32
C ARG A 293 14.99 6.94 9.31
N MET A 294 13.93 7.76 9.32
CA MET A 294 12.74 7.53 10.14
C MET A 294 12.03 6.21 9.78
N ALA A 295 11.87 5.91 8.49
CA ALA A 295 11.29 4.65 8.04
C ALA A 295 12.14 3.45 8.49
N ALA A 296 13.47 3.58 8.44
CA ALA A 296 14.40 2.57 8.89
C ALA A 296 14.36 2.34 10.41
N ILE A 297 14.25 3.41 11.20
CA ILE A 297 14.04 3.34 12.66
C ILE A 297 12.75 2.57 12.98
N SER A 298 11.65 2.92 12.30
CA SER A 298 10.37 2.23 12.46
C SER A 298 10.48 0.74 12.11
N ALA A 299 11.11 0.40 10.99
CA ALA A 299 11.36 -0.98 10.59
C ALA A 299 12.20 -1.75 11.61
N ALA A 300 13.26 -1.15 12.14
CA ALA A 300 14.09 -1.75 13.17
C ALA A 300 13.30 -2.02 14.47
N GLY A 301 12.37 -1.14 14.86
CA GLY A 301 11.46 -1.39 15.98
C GLY A 301 10.53 -2.59 15.73
N PHE A 302 10.05 -2.76 14.49
CA PHE A 302 9.15 -3.85 14.12
C PHE A 302 9.85 -5.22 14.00
N VAL A 303 10.96 -5.30 13.27
CA VAL A 303 11.61 -6.57 12.90
C VAL A 303 13.00 -6.78 13.50
N GLY A 304 13.54 -5.77 14.18
CA GLY A 304 14.93 -5.78 14.64
C GLY A 304 15.18 -6.67 15.85
N ASN A 305 16.45 -7.05 16.06
CA ASN A 305 16.89 -7.75 17.25
C ASN A 305 16.77 -6.83 18.49
N PRO A 306 16.13 -7.27 19.60
CA PRO A 306 15.91 -6.44 20.79
C PRO A 306 17.14 -5.69 21.30
N ASP A 307 18.24 -6.40 21.52
CA ASP A 307 19.43 -5.84 22.17
C ASP A 307 20.14 -4.85 21.25
N LEU A 308 20.36 -5.25 19.99
CA LEU A 308 21.05 -4.42 19.02
C LEU A 308 20.22 -3.19 18.66
N THR A 309 18.92 -3.35 18.42
CA THR A 309 18.02 -2.24 18.11
C THR A 309 17.97 -1.25 19.26
N THR A 310 17.78 -1.71 20.51
CA THR A 310 17.74 -0.82 21.68
C THR A 310 19.02 0.00 21.81
N LYS A 311 20.19 -0.64 21.65
CA LYS A 311 21.49 0.03 21.72
C LYS A 311 21.65 1.12 20.65
N VAL A 312 21.23 0.86 19.41
CA VAL A 312 21.36 1.83 18.31
C VAL A 312 20.33 2.96 18.45
N LEU A 313 19.06 2.63 18.68
CA LEU A 313 17.99 3.63 18.79
C LEU A 313 18.18 4.56 19.99
N SER A 314 18.71 4.06 21.11
CA SER A 314 18.99 4.91 22.28
C SER A 314 19.98 6.02 21.94
N LYS A 315 21.01 5.74 21.12
CA LYS A 315 21.96 6.76 20.65
C LYS A 315 21.32 7.72 19.64
N LEU A 316 20.50 7.21 18.73
CA LEU A 316 19.81 8.06 17.75
C LEU A 316 18.80 9.00 18.39
N SER A 317 18.29 8.67 19.57
CA SER A 317 17.35 9.52 20.32
C SER A 317 17.95 10.83 20.84
N GLU A 318 19.29 10.95 20.83
CA GLU A 318 20.01 12.21 21.08
C GLU A 318 19.77 13.25 19.97
N ASN A 319 19.40 12.81 18.76
CA ASN A 319 19.01 13.69 17.66
C ASN A 319 17.53 14.12 17.80
N PRO A 320 17.22 15.41 18.02
CA PRO A 320 15.85 15.88 18.23
C PRO A 320 14.88 15.54 17.08
N LEU A 321 15.37 15.47 15.83
CA LEU A 321 14.56 15.16 14.66
C LEU A 321 14.20 13.67 14.57
N LEU A 322 15.03 12.79 15.14
CA LEU A 322 14.82 11.35 15.11
C LEU A 322 14.16 10.83 16.39
N LYS A 323 14.24 11.60 17.49
CA LYS A 323 13.71 11.24 18.80
C LYS A 323 12.26 10.71 18.76
N PRO A 324 11.29 11.36 18.07
CA PRO A 324 9.93 10.83 18.01
C PRO A 324 9.86 9.43 17.38
N ALA A 325 10.63 9.20 16.32
CA ALA A 325 10.67 7.91 15.64
C ALA A 325 11.37 6.85 16.50
N THR A 326 12.46 7.20 17.19
CA THR A 326 13.18 6.27 18.07
C THR A 326 12.35 5.88 19.28
N ASP A 327 11.64 6.83 19.89
CA ASP A 327 10.80 6.59 21.07
C ASP A 327 9.65 5.61 20.73
N GLU A 328 8.97 5.82 19.59
CA GLU A 328 7.92 4.90 19.15
C GLU A 328 8.49 3.53 18.75
N ALA A 329 9.64 3.48 18.08
CA ALA A 329 10.28 2.20 17.72
C ALA A 329 10.71 1.40 18.95
N LEU A 330 11.24 2.04 20.00
CA LEU A 330 11.58 1.40 21.27
C LEU A 330 10.33 0.89 21.99
N LYS A 331 9.24 1.66 21.98
CA LYS A 331 7.94 1.23 22.53
C LYS A 331 7.40 0.01 21.80
N MET A 332 7.40 0.00 20.46
CA MET A 332 6.97 -1.15 19.66
C MET A 332 7.81 -2.39 19.95
N LEU A 333 9.13 -2.23 20.04
CA LEU A 333 10.06 -3.31 20.39
C LEU A 333 9.74 -3.87 21.79
N GLY A 334 9.49 -3.00 22.78
CA GLY A 334 9.09 -3.39 24.12
C GLY A 334 7.78 -4.18 24.16
N LEU A 335 6.77 -3.75 23.39
CA LEU A 335 5.51 -4.50 23.24
C LEU A 335 5.74 -5.88 22.60
N ARG A 336 6.65 -5.97 21.62
CA ARG A 336 6.98 -7.24 20.97
C ARG A 336 7.66 -8.22 21.92
N ILE A 337 8.65 -7.75 22.69
CA ILE A 337 9.34 -8.57 23.71
C ILE A 337 8.34 -9.08 24.76
N LYS A 338 7.42 -8.23 25.22
CA LYS A 338 6.36 -8.64 26.16
C LYS A 338 5.46 -9.73 25.57
N ALA A 339 5.04 -9.54 24.32
CA ALA A 339 4.22 -10.52 23.60
C ALA A 339 4.95 -11.86 23.42
N GLU A 340 6.22 -11.85 23.01
CA GLU A 340 7.08 -13.03 22.86
C GLU A 340 7.29 -13.76 24.20
N ASN A 341 7.36 -13.03 25.31
CA ASN A 341 7.52 -13.58 26.66
C ASN A 341 6.20 -13.93 27.36
N GLY A 342 5.05 -13.76 26.69
CA GLY A 342 3.73 -14.05 27.25
C GLY A 342 3.29 -13.13 28.39
N GLN A 343 3.93 -11.98 28.57
CA GLN A 343 3.60 -11.01 29.61
C GLN A 343 2.53 -10.03 29.09
N ARG A 344 1.39 -9.96 29.79
CA ARG A 344 0.31 -9.00 29.51
C ARG A 344 0.66 -7.62 30.05
#